data_AF-A0A7C9VV68-F1
#
_entry.id   AF-A0A7C9VV68-F1
#
_cell.length_a   1.000
_cell.length_b   1.000
_cell.length_c   1.000
_cell.angle_alpha   90.00
_cell.angle_beta   90.00
_cell.angle_gamma   90.00
#
_symmetry.space_group_name_H-M   'P 1'
#
loop_
_entity.id
_entity.type
_entity.pdbx_description
1 polymer ?
#
loop_
_entity_poly.entity_id
_entity_poly.type
_entity_poly.pdbx_seq_one_letter_code
_entity_poly.pdbx_strand_id
1 'polypeptide(L)'
;MTDDCPHAVSAGSYLLEILTPEETADFRHHSRHCLPCQREIVALMPGALFLQELRADILAANQRLCTDRPVLTTVAAREPRWIAGCGTV
;
A
#
# COMPACT_ATOMS: atom_id res chain seq x y z
N MET A 1 -16.55 25.66 3.98
CA MET A 1 -17.48 25.13 4.99
C MET A 1 -17.41 23.63 4.83
N THR A 2 -16.93 22.95 5.86
CA THR A 2 -16.58 21.54 5.85
C THR A 2 -17.81 20.69 5.54
N ASP A 3 -17.89 20.21 4.29
CA ASP A 3 -18.75 19.13 3.82
C ASP A 3 -18.26 17.80 4.44
N ASP A 4 -18.06 17.79 5.77
CA ASP A 4 -17.45 16.67 6.45
C ASP A 4 -18.48 15.56 6.54
N CYS A 5 -18.24 14.52 5.77
CA CYS A 5 -18.95 13.27 5.92
C CYS A 5 -18.76 12.77 7.36
N PRO A 6 -19.84 12.43 8.10
CA PRO A 6 -19.73 11.92 9.47
C PRO A 6 -19.18 10.48 9.54
N HIS A 7 -18.89 9.87 8.39
CA HIS A 7 -18.33 8.52 8.33
C HIS A 7 -16.87 8.54 8.79
N ALA A 8 -16.53 7.73 9.79
CA ALA A 8 -15.19 7.72 10.40
C ALA A 8 -14.08 7.18 9.48
N VAL A 9 -14.47 6.38 8.49
CA VAL A 9 -13.55 5.78 7.51
C VAL A 9 -13.20 6.79 6.41
N SER A 10 -11.89 6.99 6.17
CA SER A 10 -11.41 7.89 5.12
C SER A 10 -11.45 7.25 3.73
N ALA A 11 -11.71 8.06 2.69
CA ALA A 11 -11.67 7.61 1.31
C ALA A 11 -10.27 7.11 0.89
N GLY A 12 -9.20 7.68 1.46
CA GLY A 12 -7.83 7.24 1.22
C GLY A 12 -7.56 5.82 1.70
N SER A 13 -8.02 5.47 2.91
CA SER A 13 -7.88 4.11 3.43
C SER A 13 -8.64 3.09 2.59
N TYR A 14 -9.83 3.45 2.11
CA TYR A 14 -10.60 2.62 1.19
C TYR A 14 -9.86 2.39 -0.13
N LEU A 15 -9.31 3.45 -0.74
CA LEU A 15 -8.61 3.36 -2.02
C LEU A 15 -7.28 2.58 -1.93
N LEU A 16 -6.59 2.65 -0.80
CA LEU A 16 -5.33 1.92 -0.58
C LEU A 16 -5.54 0.47 -0.11
N GLU A 17 -6.79 0.00 -0.03
CA GLU A 17 -7.14 -1.37 0.38
C GLU A 17 -6.57 -1.76 1.75
N ILE A 18 -6.46 -0.79 2.67
CA ILE A 18 -5.95 -1.02 4.04
C ILE A 18 -7.05 -1.28 5.06
N LEU A 19 -8.31 -1.12 4.66
CA LEU A 19 -9.47 -1.39 5.49
C LEU A 19 -9.73 -2.89 5.62
N THR A 20 -10.38 -3.28 6.71
CA THR A 20 -10.94 -4.63 6.82
C THR A 20 -12.03 -4.86 5.74
N PRO A 21 -12.36 -6.12 5.41
CA PRO A 21 -13.44 -6.41 4.47
C PRO A 21 -14.80 -5.82 4.88
N GLU A 22 -15.08 -5.78 6.18
CA GLU A 22 -16.30 -5.20 6.75
C GLU A 22 -16.34 -3.68 6.54
N GLU A 23 -15.30 -2.96 6.96
CA GLU A 23 -15.18 -1.51 6.74
C GLU A 23 -15.21 -1.13 5.26
N THR A 24 -14.62 -1.97 4.40
CA THR A 24 -14.67 -1.79 2.94
C THR A 24 -16.08 -1.91 2.40
N ALA A 25 -16.85 -2.89 2.87
CA ALA A 25 -18.24 -3.09 2.46
C ALA A 25 -19.12 -1.92 2.92
N ASP A 26 -18.95 -1.48 4.16
CA ASP A 26 -19.69 -0.38 4.76
C ASP A 26 -19.40 0.95 4.04
N PHE A 27 -18.12 1.28 3.84
CA PHE A 27 -17.74 2.49 3.13
C PHE A 27 -18.19 2.48 1.66
N ARG A 28 -18.15 1.31 0.99
CA ARG A 28 -18.68 1.15 -0.37
C ARG A 28 -20.19 1.39 -0.42
N HIS A 29 -20.93 0.90 0.56
CA HIS A 29 -22.38 1.14 0.64
C HIS A 29 -22.67 2.63 0.87
N HIS A 30 -21.95 3.25 1.80
CA HIS A 30 -22.08 4.66 2.15
C HIS A 30 -21.77 5.60 0.98
N SER A 31 -20.60 5.44 0.36
CA SER A 31 -20.10 6.34 -0.70
C SER A 31 -21.01 6.39 -1.95
N ARG A 32 -21.83 5.37 -2.19
CA ARG A 32 -22.84 5.40 -3.27
C ARG A 32 -23.88 6.51 -3.12
N HIS A 33 -24.09 7.00 -1.90
CA HIS A 33 -25.11 8.00 -1.59
C HIS A 33 -24.53 9.27 -0.95
N CYS A 34 -23.21 9.34 -0.76
CA CYS A 34 -22.52 10.46 -0.13
C CYS A 34 -21.68 11.24 -1.14
N LEU A 35 -22.20 12.38 -1.60
CA LEU A 35 -21.52 13.24 -2.58
C LEU A 35 -20.14 13.74 -2.10
N PRO A 36 -19.93 14.14 -0.83
CA PRO A 36 -18.59 14.46 -0.31
C PRO A 36 -17.58 13.32 -0.50
N CYS A 37 -17.94 12.09 -0.09
CA CYS A 37 -17.05 10.93 -0.26
C CYS A 37 -16.81 10.60 -1.73
N GLN A 38 -17.80 10.76 -2.62
CA GLN A 38 -17.59 10.56 -4.07
C GLN A 38 -16.55 11.53 -4.62
N ARG A 39 -16.65 12.81 -4.23
CA ARG A 39 -15.69 13.85 -4.65
C ARG A 39 -14.29 13.56 -4.11
N GLU A 40 -14.21 13.17 -2.84
CA GLU A 40 -12.94 12.81 -2.21
C GLU A 40 -12.29 11.60 -2.88
N ILE A 41 -13.07 10.56 -3.21
CA ILE A 41 -12.60 9.39 -3.97
C ILE A 41 -11.99 9.83 -5.30
N VAL A 42 -12.70 10.66 -6.07
CA VAL A 42 -12.22 11.15 -7.38
C VAL A 42 -10.94 11.98 -7.20
N ALA A 43 -10.89 12.84 -6.18
CA ALA A 43 -9.73 13.69 -5.91
C ALA A 43 -8.48 12.88 -5.52
N LEU A 44 -8.65 11.80 -4.74
CA LEU A 44 -7.55 10.98 -4.24
C LEU A 44 -7.13 9.86 -5.20
N MET A 45 -7.97 9.48 -6.16
CA MET A 45 -7.74 8.35 -7.06
C MET A 45 -6.38 8.37 -7.78
N PRO A 46 -5.90 9.48 -8.36
CA PRO A 46 -4.60 9.49 -9.03
C PRO A 46 -3.44 9.16 -8.09
N GLY A 47 -3.46 9.73 -6.87
CA GLY A 47 -2.44 9.47 -5.86
C GLY A 47 -2.50 8.04 -5.32
N ALA A 48 -3.71 7.49 -5.14
CA ALA A 48 -3.89 6.11 -4.71
C ALA A 48 -3.33 5.12 -5.74
N LEU A 49 -3.60 5.32 -7.03
CA LEU A 49 -3.05 4.48 -8.11
C LEU A 49 -1.52 4.50 -8.11
N PHE A 50 -0.91 5.69 -8.01
CA PHE A 50 0.55 5.82 -7.91
C PHE A 50 1.12 5.06 -6.71
N LEU A 51 0.48 5.16 -5.54
CA LEU A 51 0.92 4.45 -4.34
C LEU A 51 0.76 2.94 -4.45
N GLN A 52 -0.27 2.46 -5.13
CA GLN A 52 -0.46 1.04 -5.41
C GLN A 52 0.64 0.50 -6.34
N GLU A 53 0.99 1.23 -7.39
CA GLU A 53 2.11 0.89 -8.29
C GLU A 53 3.44 0.88 -7.52
N LEU A 54 3.73 1.94 -6.76
CA LEU A 54 4.94 2.01 -5.95
C LEU A 54 5.03 0.86 -4.93
N ARG A 55 3.91 0.49 -4.30
CA ARG A 55 3.86 -0.66 -3.39
C ARG A 55 4.18 -1.96 -4.14
N ALA A 56 3.63 -2.16 -5.33
CA ALA A 56 3.91 -3.34 -6.15
C ALA A 56 5.40 -3.41 -6.51
N ASP A 57 6.02 -2.29 -6.90
CA ASP A 57 7.44 -2.20 -7.20
C ASP A 57 8.32 -2.54 -6.00
N ILE A 58 7.98 -2.02 -4.81
CA ILE A 58 8.68 -2.35 -3.56
C ILE A 58 8.57 -3.84 -3.24
N LEU A 59 7.38 -4.43 -3.38
CA LEU A 59 7.18 -5.86 -3.14
C LEU A 59 7.97 -6.71 -4.14
N ALA A 60 7.99 -6.34 -5.41
CA ALA A 60 8.77 -7.01 -6.45
C ALA A 60 10.29 -6.88 -6.22
N ALA A 61 10.76 -5.72 -5.76
CA ALA A 61 12.15 -5.52 -5.37
C ALA A 61 12.55 -6.40 -4.18
N ASN A 62 11.71 -6.46 -3.14
CA ASN A 62 11.94 -7.31 -1.98
C ASN A 62 11.95 -8.81 -2.35
N GLN A 63 11.05 -9.24 -3.22
CA GLN A 63 11.04 -10.63 -3.73
C GLN A 63 12.34 -10.96 -4.47
N ARG A 64 12.81 -10.06 -5.34
CA ARG A 64 14.08 -10.23 -6.08
C ARG A 64 15.27 -10.39 -5.13
N LEU A 65 15.36 -9.55 -4.10
CA LEU A 65 16.40 -9.66 -3.06
C LEU A 65 16.34 -11.00 -2.31
N CYS A 66 15.16 -11.58 -2.12
CA CYS A 66 14.99 -12.88 -1.48
C CYS A 66 15.29 -14.06 -2.42
N THR A 67 14.99 -13.94 -3.73
CA THR A 67 15.25 -15.00 -4.72
C THR A 67 16.70 -15.07 -5.17
N ASP A 68 17.38 -13.93 -5.23
CA ASP A 68 18.81 -13.87 -5.46
C ASP A 68 19.53 -14.27 -4.17
N ARG A 69 19.58 -15.58 -3.90
CA ARG A 69 20.47 -16.12 -2.87
C ARG A 69 21.86 -15.63 -3.22
N PRO A 70 22.56 -14.86 -2.36
CA PRO A 70 23.94 -14.53 -2.62
C PRO A 70 24.68 -15.86 -2.71
N VAL A 71 25.13 -16.22 -3.92
CA VAL A 71 26.10 -17.27 -4.08
C VAL A 71 27.31 -16.73 -3.34
N LEU A 72 27.54 -17.26 -2.12
CA LEU A 72 28.78 -17.05 -1.39
C LEU A 72 29.88 -17.73 -2.21
N THR A 73 30.31 -17.06 -3.28
CA THR A 73 31.57 -17.35 -3.94
C THR A 73 32.62 -16.97 -2.90
N THR A 74 33.10 -18.01 -2.24
CA THR A 74 34.28 -17.96 -1.40
C THR A 74 35.36 -17.18 -2.15
N VAL A 75 35.96 -16.22 -1.45
CA VAL A 75 37.10 -15.37 -1.84
C VAL A 75 36.74 -13.92 -2.24
N ALA A 76 36.77 -13.09 -1.18
CA ALA A 76 37.32 -11.74 -1.11
C ALA A 76 36.66 -10.60 -1.91
N ALA A 77 35.93 -9.72 -1.20
CA ALA A 77 36.34 -8.32 -1.03
C ALA A 77 35.46 -7.64 0.03
N ARG A 78 36.08 -6.68 0.74
CA ARG A 78 35.52 -5.94 1.87
C ARG A 78 34.27 -5.14 1.47
N GLU A 79 33.19 -5.39 2.22
CA GLU A 79 31.90 -4.68 2.32
C GLU A 79 31.08 -4.49 1.04
N PRO A 80 29.85 -5.05 1.03
CA PRO A 80 28.68 -4.18 0.98
C PRO A 80 27.72 -4.42 2.15
N ARG A 81 27.35 -3.32 2.82
CA ARG A 81 26.16 -3.22 3.69
C ARG A 81 24.91 -3.58 2.87
N TRP A 82 24.04 -4.43 3.42
CA TRP A 82 22.69 -4.12 3.97
C TRP A 82 22.21 -5.42 4.63
N ILE A 83 22.07 -5.41 5.95
CA ILE A 83 21.51 -6.53 6.71
C ILE A 83 20.04 -6.24 6.93
N ALA A 84 19.17 -6.89 6.17
CA ALA A 84 17.83 -7.21 6.61
C ALA A 84 17.64 -8.70 6.32
N GLY A 85 17.89 -9.51 7.35
CA GLY A 85 17.71 -10.96 7.27
C GLY A 85 16.28 -11.27 6.86
N CYS A 86 16.13 -12.19 5.90
CA CYS A 86 14.85 -12.81 5.61
C CYS A 86 14.29 -13.36 6.93
N GLY A 87 13.14 -12.84 7.37
CA GLY A 87 12.46 -13.32 8.56
C GLY A 87 12.13 -14.80 8.39
N THR A 88 12.74 -15.64 9.22
CA THR A 88 12.35 -17.04 9.40
C THR A 88 11.01 -17.06 10.12
N VAL A 89 9.98 -17.59 9.47
CA VAL A 89 8.84 -18.20 10.15
C VAL A 89 9.23 -19.61 10.54
#